data_AF-A0A970GJN4-F1
#
_entry.id   AF-A0A970GJN4-F1
#
_cell.length_a   1.000
_cell.length_b   1.000
_cell.length_c   1.000
_cell.angle_alpha   90.00
_cell.angle_beta   90.00
_cell.angle_gamma   90.00
#
_symmetry.space_group_name_H-M   'P 1'
#
loop_
_entity.id
_entity.type
_entity.pdbx_description
1 polymer ?
#
loop_
_entity_poly.entity_id
_entity_poly.type
_entity_poly.pdbx_seq_one_letter_code
_entity_poly.pdbx_strand_id
1 'polypeptide(L)'
;MAWFSPDIPISDGPYKFHGLPGLILKVHDTQNHYVFELISLEEPDAEQFIKFPEKKYIETTKKNFFQAREAFRSDIINRAAEAGFDNYSQQGAADNMRRRNNPIELTAD
;
A
#
# COMPACT_ATOMS: atom_id res chain seq x y z
N MET A 1 -9.99 16.54 -6.91
CA MET A 1 -9.56 17.02 -8.23
C MET A 1 -8.20 16.41 -8.55
N ALA A 2 -7.86 16.22 -9.82
CA ALA A 2 -6.58 15.67 -10.25
C ALA A 2 -5.95 16.52 -11.36
N TRP A 3 -4.63 16.68 -11.32
CA TRP A 3 -3.81 17.34 -12.32
C TRP A 3 -2.82 16.32 -12.87
N PHE A 4 -2.74 16.23 -14.20
CA PHE A 4 -1.86 15.30 -14.90
C PHE A 4 -1.12 16.00 -16.04
N SER A 5 0.02 15.45 -16.44
CA SER A 5 0.84 15.98 -17.53
C SER A 5 0.91 14.98 -18.70
N PRO A 6 0.30 15.30 -19.86
CA PRO A 6 0.45 14.49 -21.08
C PRO A 6 1.88 14.44 -21.62
N ASP A 7 2.72 15.41 -21.28
CA ASP A 7 4.14 15.47 -21.69
C ASP A 7 4.96 14.34 -21.05
N ILE A 8 4.46 13.77 -19.95
CA ILE A 8 4.96 12.55 -19.33
C ILE A 8 3.91 11.45 -19.58
N PRO A 9 3.99 10.71 -20.71
CA PRO A 9 2.92 9.82 -21.19
C PRO A 9 2.87 8.48 -20.42
N ILE A 10 2.93 8.55 -19.09
CA ILE A 10 2.82 7.44 -18.17
C ILE A 10 1.45 7.51 -17.53
N SER A 11 0.59 6.53 -17.79
CA SER A 11 -0.78 6.48 -17.24
C SER A 11 -0.80 5.97 -15.80
N ASP A 12 -0.15 6.70 -14.90
CA ASP A 12 0.07 6.30 -13.51
C ASP A 12 -0.04 7.52 -12.56
N GLY A 13 0.09 7.27 -11.26
CA GLY A 13 -0.06 8.30 -10.24
C GLY A 13 0.14 7.78 -8.82
N PRO A 14 -0.05 8.65 -7.82
CA PRO A 14 0.14 8.27 -6.43
C PRO A 14 -0.91 7.24 -5.98
N TYR A 15 -0.47 6.34 -5.11
CA TYR A 15 -1.32 5.40 -4.38
C TYR A 15 -2.09 4.41 -5.28
N LYS A 16 -3.38 4.69 -5.57
CA LYS A 16 -4.24 3.86 -6.43
C LYS A 16 -4.79 4.63 -7.63
N PHE A 17 -4.35 5.87 -7.81
CA PHE A 17 -4.86 6.75 -8.85
C PHE A 17 -4.03 6.56 -10.12
N HIS A 18 -4.69 6.13 -11.20
CA HIS A 18 -4.09 5.90 -12.51
C HIS A 18 -5.16 6.02 -13.60
N GLY A 19 -4.77 5.88 -14.88
CA GLY A 19 -5.72 5.81 -16.00
C GLY A 19 -6.01 7.13 -16.74
N LEU A 20 -5.35 8.23 -16.35
CA LEU A 20 -5.35 9.47 -17.14
C LEU A 20 -4.28 9.40 -18.26
N PRO A 21 -4.43 10.15 -19.36
CA PRO A 21 -3.45 10.16 -20.46
C PRO A 21 -2.23 11.02 -20.11
N GLY A 22 -1.50 10.63 -19.08
CA GLY A 22 -0.32 11.30 -18.56
C GLY A 22 -0.16 11.12 -17.05
N LEU A 23 1.04 11.43 -16.54
CA LEU A 23 1.37 11.21 -15.12
C LEU A 23 0.57 12.15 -14.23
N ILE A 24 -0.11 11.60 -13.21
CA ILE A 24 -0.81 12.41 -12.20
C ILE A 24 0.21 13.07 -11.28
N LEU A 25 0.35 14.39 -11.37
CA LEU A 25 1.29 15.18 -10.58
C LEU A 25 0.67 15.67 -9.26
N LYS A 26 -0.66 15.81 -9.22
CA LYS A 26 -1.38 16.20 -8.01
C LYS A 26 -2.77 15.61 -7.98
N VAL A 27 -3.21 15.15 -6.82
CA VAL A 27 -4.60 14.74 -6.58
C VAL A 27 -4.99 15.06 -5.15
N HIS A 28 -6.20 15.56 -4.97
CA HIS A 28 -6.80 15.73 -3.66
C HIS A 28 -8.28 15.42 -3.63
N ASP A 29 -8.81 15.08 -2.46
CA ASP A 29 -10.25 14.94 -2.24
C ASP A 29 -10.94 16.31 -2.15
N THR A 30 -12.28 16.34 -2.20
CA THR A 30 -13.05 17.60 -2.22
C THR A 30 -12.88 18.44 -0.96
N GLN A 31 -12.47 17.83 0.16
CA GLN A 31 -12.27 18.50 1.45
C GLN A 31 -10.79 18.77 1.77
N ASN A 32 -9.86 18.39 0.88
CA ASN A 32 -8.41 18.47 1.10
C ASN A 32 -7.90 17.71 2.34
N HIS A 33 -8.61 16.67 2.77
CA HIS A 33 -8.13 15.75 3.79
C HIS A 33 -6.96 14.90 3.30
N TYR A 34 -6.90 14.61 1.99
CA TYR A 34 -5.81 13.87 1.37
C TYR A 34 -5.31 14.66 0.18
N VAL A 35 -4.03 15.04 0.22
CA VAL A 35 -3.36 15.75 -0.86
C VAL A 35 -2.09 14.98 -1.20
N PHE A 36 -2.03 14.49 -2.44
CA PHE A 36 -0.82 13.92 -3.01
C PHE A 36 -0.29 14.93 -4.02
N GLU A 37 0.97 15.30 -3.90
CA GLU A 37 1.64 16.28 -4.74
C GLU A 37 3.04 15.77 -5.07
N LEU A 38 3.38 15.74 -6.35
CA LEU A 38 4.71 15.41 -6.82
C LEU A 38 5.67 16.53 -6.40
N ILE A 39 6.71 16.16 -5.66
CA ILE A 39 7.71 17.12 -5.14
C ILE A 39 8.94 17.19 -6.05
N SER A 40 9.43 16.04 -6.53
CA SER A 40 10.51 15.97 -7.50
C SER A 40 10.30 14.83 -8.49
N LEU A 41 10.89 14.99 -9.67
CA LEU A 41 10.99 13.98 -10.71
C LEU A 41 12.43 13.97 -11.19
N GLU A 42 13.10 12.85 -10.98
CA GLU A 42 14.53 12.71 -11.23
C GLU A 42 14.77 11.43 -12.01
N GLU A 43 15.69 11.51 -12.99
CA GLU A 43 16.21 10.31 -13.64
C GLU A 43 17.39 9.79 -12.83
N PRO A 44 17.44 8.48 -12.52
CA PRO A 44 18.54 7.92 -11.75
C PRO A 44 19.83 7.90 -12.59
N ASP A 45 20.97 8.25 -11.97
CA ASP A 45 22.30 8.26 -12.61
C ASP A 45 22.76 6.88 -13.13
N ALA A 46 22.16 5.81 -12.62
CA ALA A 46 22.46 4.44 -13.01
C ALA A 46 21.19 3.58 -12.99
N GLU A 47 21.18 2.52 -13.80
CA GLU A 47 20.09 1.54 -13.81
C GLU A 47 19.89 0.94 -12.42
N GLN A 48 18.68 1.12 -11.88
CA GLN A 48 18.26 0.50 -10.64
C GLN A 48 17.45 -0.76 -10.94
N PHE A 49 18.04 -1.93 -10.70
CA PHE A 49 17.31 -3.19 -10.78
C PHE A 49 16.45 -3.38 -9.54
N ILE A 50 15.13 -3.32 -9.70
CA ILE A 50 14.20 -3.75 -8.66
C ILE A 50 14.29 -5.28 -8.56
N LYS A 51 15.01 -5.77 -7.54
CA LYS A 51 15.08 -7.20 -7.25
C LYS A 51 13.88 -7.60 -6.40
N PHE A 52 12.99 -8.40 -6.97
CA PHE A 52 12.01 -9.12 -6.18
C PHE A 52 12.65 -10.43 -5.71
N PRO A 53 12.80 -10.65 -4.38
CA PRO A 53 13.29 -11.94 -3.91
C PRO A 53 12.32 -13.02 -4.36
N GLU A 54 12.83 -14.09 -4.96
CA GLU A 54 12.03 -15.26 -5.28
C GLU A 54 11.48 -15.84 -3.97
N LYS A 55 10.19 -15.62 -3.74
CA LYS A 55 9.47 -16.18 -2.61
C LYS A 55 8.51 -17.24 -3.14
N LYS A 56 8.44 -18.37 -2.43
CA LYS A 56 7.38 -19.36 -2.66
C LYS A 56 6.04 -18.68 -2.42
N TYR A 57 5.19 -18.65 -3.44
CA TYR A 57 3.82 -18.14 -3.34
C TYR A 57 2.84 -19.31 -3.27
N ILE A 58 1.71 -19.06 -2.61
CA ILE A 58 0.60 -20.00 -2.56
C ILE A 58 -0.41 -19.54 -3.61
N GLU A 59 -0.61 -20.34 -4.66
CA GLU A 59 -1.67 -20.08 -5.63
C GLU A 59 -3.04 -20.23 -4.96
N THR A 60 -3.89 -19.20 -5.08
CA THR A 60 -5.18 -19.16 -4.40
C THR A 60 -6.14 -18.17 -5.05
N THR A 61 -7.40 -18.16 -4.61
CA THR A 61 -8.41 -17.22 -5.09
C THR A 61 -8.40 -15.92 -4.28
N LYS A 62 -8.91 -14.82 -4.86
CA LYS A 62 -9.10 -13.53 -4.16
C LYS A 62 -9.87 -13.70 -2.84
N LYS A 63 -10.93 -14.52 -2.85
CA LYS A 63 -11.74 -14.83 -1.66
C LYS A 63 -10.89 -15.50 -0.57
N ASN A 64 -10.16 -16.55 -0.93
CA ASN A 64 -9.31 -17.30 0.00
C ASN A 64 -8.17 -16.43 0.54
N PHE A 65 -7.58 -15.55 -0.29
CA PHE A 65 -6.58 -14.59 0.14
C PHE A 65 -7.12 -13.66 1.23
N PHE A 66 -8.30 -13.07 1.03
CA PHE A 66 -8.90 -12.20 2.05
C PHE A 66 -9.23 -12.96 3.33
N GLN A 67 -9.77 -14.17 3.23
CA GLN A 67 -10.02 -15.01 4.40
C GLN A 67 -8.72 -15.31 5.17
N ALA A 68 -7.66 -15.71 4.47
CA ALA A 68 -6.35 -15.97 5.08
C ALA A 68 -5.76 -14.71 5.71
N ARG A 69 -5.91 -13.54 5.06
CA ARG A 69 -5.46 -12.25 5.59
C ARG A 69 -6.20 -11.87 6.87
N GLU A 70 -7.53 -12.02 6.92
CA GLU A 70 -8.29 -11.73 8.13
C GLU A 70 -7.95 -12.71 9.26
N ALA A 71 -7.81 -14.01 8.96
CA ALA A 71 -7.36 -15.02 9.93
C ALA A 71 -5.96 -14.70 10.49
N PHE A 72 -5.04 -14.27 9.64
CA PHE A 72 -3.71 -13.80 10.06
C PHE A 72 -3.81 -12.59 10.99
N ARG A 73 -4.67 -11.62 10.66
CA ARG A 73 -4.86 -10.41 11.47
C ARG A 73 -5.49 -10.70 12.82
N SER A 74 -6.48 -11.61 12.88
CA SER A 74 -7.14 -11.98 14.14
C SER A 74 -6.22 -12.70 15.13
N ASP A 75 -5.15 -13.30 14.64
CA ASP A 75 -4.24 -14.18 15.40
C ASP A 75 -2.83 -13.61 15.54
N ILE A 76 -2.66 -12.29 15.34
CA ILE A 76 -1.34 -11.67 15.25
C ILE A 76 -0.51 -11.78 16.53
N ILE A 77 -1.16 -11.78 17.70
CA ILE A 77 -0.47 -11.88 19.00
C ILE A 77 0.19 -13.26 19.13
N ASN A 78 -0.55 -14.33 18.87
CA ASN A 78 -0.02 -15.68 18.96
C ASN A 78 1.08 -15.90 17.91
N ARG A 79 0.87 -15.43 16.68
CA ARG A 79 1.90 -15.50 15.63
C ARG A 79 3.17 -14.73 15.98
N ALA A 80 3.05 -13.58 16.63
CA ALA A 80 4.19 -12.84 17.12
C ALA A 80 4.91 -13.58 18.26
N ALA A 81 4.17 -14.20 19.17
CA ALA A 81 4.75 -15.06 20.21
C ALA A 81 5.49 -16.27 19.62
N GLU A 82 4.89 -16.97 18.64
CA GLU A 82 5.50 -18.09 17.93
C GLU A 82 6.77 -17.70 17.15
N ALA A 83 6.81 -16.48 16.62
CA ALA A 83 7.98 -15.93 15.96
C ALA A 83 9.07 -15.43 16.93
N GLY A 84 8.86 -15.57 18.24
CA GLY A 84 9.84 -15.23 19.28
C GLY A 84 9.89 -13.75 19.66
N PHE A 85 8.87 -12.96 19.32
CA PHE A 85 8.79 -11.55 19.73
C PHE A 85 8.49 -11.43 21.24
N ASP A 86 9.07 -10.44 21.90
CA ASP A 86 8.79 -10.15 23.31
C ASP A 86 7.36 -9.60 23.52
N ASN A 87 6.89 -9.61 24.78
CA ASN A 87 5.52 -9.18 25.11
C ASN A 87 5.23 -7.73 24.71
N TYR A 88 6.23 -6.84 24.75
CA TYR A 88 6.08 -5.45 24.35
C TYR A 88 5.86 -5.34 22.83
N SER A 89 6.65 -6.05 22.04
CA SER A 89 6.55 -6.09 20.58
C SER A 89 5.26 -6.78 20.13
N GLN A 90 4.80 -7.81 20.85
CA GLN A 90 3.50 -8.44 20.61
C GLN A 90 2.34 -7.46 20.81
N GLN A 91 2.36 -6.68 21.91
CA GLN A 91 1.36 -5.64 22.15
C GLN A 91 1.41 -4.54 21.08
N GLY A 92 2.61 -4.08 20.72
CA GLY A 92 2.80 -3.11 19.64
C GLY A 92 2.27 -3.60 18.28
N ALA A 93 2.50 -4.87 17.94
CA ALA A 93 1.96 -5.49 16.73
C ALA A 93 0.43 -5.54 16.75
N ALA A 94 -0.18 -5.90 17.87
CA ALA A 94 -1.64 -5.92 18.04
C ALA A 94 -2.25 -4.52 17.89
N ASP A 95 -1.66 -3.52 18.53
CA ASP A 95 -2.14 -2.14 18.47
C ASP A 95 -1.99 -1.55 17.06
N ASN A 96 -0.86 -1.79 16.40
CA ASN A 96 -0.65 -1.36 15.01
C ASN A 96 -1.64 -2.03 14.05
N MET A 97 -1.99 -3.30 14.29
CA MET A 97 -3.01 -3.98 13.48
C MET A 97 -4.42 -3.46 13.69
N ARG A 98 -4.79 -3.08 14.92
CA ARG A 98 -6.09 -2.45 15.23
C ARG A 98 -6.23 -1.09 14.57
N ARG A 99 -5.12 -0.36 14.45
CA ARG A 99 -5.03 0.90 13.73
C ARG A 99 -5.18 0.64 12.23
N ARG A 100 -6.42 0.64 11.72
CA ARG A 100 -6.71 0.72 10.28
C ARG A 100 -6.24 2.08 9.75
N ASN A 101 -4.94 2.17 9.47
CA ASN A 101 -4.30 3.43 9.14
C ASN A 101 -4.42 3.86 7.68
N ASN A 102 -5.27 3.19 6.88
CA ASN A 102 -5.54 3.63 5.51
C ASN A 102 -7.00 4.07 5.31
N PRO A 103 -7.39 5.24 5.82
CA PRO A 103 -8.76 5.75 5.76
C PRO A 103 -9.28 6.04 4.34
N ILE A 104 -8.40 6.10 3.33
CA ILE A 104 -8.78 6.25 1.91
C ILE A 104 -9.18 4.91 1.26
N GLU A 105 -8.92 3.77 1.93
CA GLU A 105 -9.45 2.46 1.57
C GLU A 105 -10.86 2.33 2.11
N LEU A 106 -11.83 2.81 1.34
CA LEU A 106 -13.21 2.38 1.50
C LEU A 106 -13.20 0.85 1.42
N THR A 107 -13.69 0.19 2.47
CA THR A 107 -14.00 -1.24 2.38
C THR A 107 -14.92 -1.41 1.18
N ALA A 108 -14.51 -2.25 0.22
CA ALA A 108 -15.40 -2.63 -0.86
C ALA A 108 -16.64 -3.26 -0.21
N ASP A 109 -17.79 -2.61 -0.38
CA ASP A 109 -19.11 -3.19 -0.09
C ASP A 109 -19.37 -4.38 -1.02
#